data_AF-A0A224YMW3-F1
#
_entry.id   AF-A0A224YMW3-F1
#
_cell.length_a   1.000
_cell.length_b   1.000
_cell.length_c   1.000
_cell.angle_alpha   90.00
_cell.angle_beta   90.00
_cell.angle_gamma   90.00
#
_symmetry.space_group_name_H-M   'P 1'
#
loop_
_entity.id
_entity.type
_entity.pdbx_description
1 polymer ?
#
loop_
_entity_poly.entity_id
_entity_poly.type
_entity_poly.pdbx_seq_one_letter_code
_entity_poly.pdbx_strand_id
1 'polypeptide(L)'
;MNDVTPFDANITRYYFSKGLIKSTTAEARYSIHFDFATTADPYNEMRMERSANNNHYETLLYKSDDSKCGVFFMNYHNDLSMRDGTWFELRLRNSSLEEGPHNNCSLIFDYVLTYGKVRYSYTPSCQCIFAQRT
;
A
#
# COMPACT_ATOMS: atom_id res chain seq x y z
N MET A 1 9.73 -27.06 10.07
CA MET A 1 9.72 -25.61 9.78
C MET A 1 9.87 -25.52 8.28
N ASN A 2 8.76 -25.42 7.56
CA ASN A 2 8.78 -25.49 6.11
C ASN A 2 9.34 -24.17 5.59
N ASP A 3 10.41 -24.25 4.79
CA ASP A 3 10.97 -23.14 4.03
C ASP A 3 9.87 -22.48 3.21
N VAL A 4 9.37 -21.36 3.71
CA VAL A 4 8.57 -20.43 2.93
C VAL A 4 9.58 -19.62 2.15
N THR A 5 9.88 -20.05 0.92
CA THR A 5 10.77 -19.30 0.02
C THR A 5 10.24 -17.86 -0.07
N PRO A 6 11.04 -16.85 0.29
CA PRO A 6 10.63 -15.46 0.16
C PRO A 6 10.18 -15.22 -1.28
N PHE A 7 8.96 -14.71 -1.44
CA PHE A 7 8.52 -14.22 -2.74
C PHE A 7 9.02 -12.80 -2.86
N ASP A 8 9.88 -12.55 -3.85
CA ASP A 8 10.45 -11.24 -4.11
C ASP A 8 10.01 -10.74 -5.48
N ALA A 9 9.64 -9.46 -5.57
CA ALA A 9 9.29 -8.83 -6.85
C ALA A 9 9.87 -7.42 -6.94
N ASN A 10 10.30 -7.02 -8.13
CA ASN A 10 10.72 -5.65 -8.37
C ASN A 10 9.50 -4.73 -8.52
N ILE A 11 9.40 -3.72 -7.65
CA ILE A 11 8.32 -2.72 -7.69
C ILE A 11 8.90 -1.39 -8.11
N THR A 12 8.25 -0.78 -9.11
CA THR A 12 8.54 0.59 -9.53
C THR A 12 7.44 1.52 -9.03
N ARG A 13 7.82 2.50 -8.19
CA ARG A 13 6.92 3.58 -7.77
C ARG A 13 7.20 4.84 -8.55
N TYR A 14 6.16 5.41 -9.13
CA TYR A 14 6.20 6.73 -9.75
C TYR A 14 5.69 7.79 -8.78
N TYR A 15 6.32 8.96 -8.78
CA TYR A 15 5.92 10.09 -7.94
C TYR A 15 6.26 11.41 -8.61
N PHE A 16 5.52 12.46 -8.26
CA PHE A 16 5.74 13.81 -8.77
C PHE A 16 6.56 14.63 -7.78
N SER A 17 7.65 15.23 -8.23
CA SER A 17 8.53 16.06 -7.38
C SER A 17 9.19 17.15 -8.21
N LYS A 18 9.06 18.41 -7.76
CA LYS A 18 9.64 19.60 -8.41
C LYS A 18 9.27 19.70 -9.90
N GLY A 19 8.01 19.48 -10.24
CA GLY A 19 7.53 19.58 -11.63
C GLY A 19 7.86 18.37 -12.52
N LEU A 20 8.54 17.35 -11.99
CA LEU A 20 9.01 16.20 -12.76
C LEU A 20 8.45 14.90 -12.20
N ILE A 21 8.12 13.97 -13.11
CA ILE A 21 7.84 12.58 -12.78
C ILE A 21 9.17 11.90 -12.51
N LYS A 22 9.29 11.33 -11.32
CA LYS A 22 10.41 10.48 -10.92
C LYS A 22 9.89 9.07 -10.67
N SER A 23 10.79 8.11 -10.75
CA SER A 23 10.51 6.74 -10.36
C SER A 23 11.59 6.21 -9.42
N THR A 24 11.23 5.19 -8.67
CA THR A 24 12.18 4.42 -7.87
C THR A 24 11.79 2.96 -7.98
N THR A 25 12.75 2.13 -8.37
CA THR A 25 12.60 0.67 -8.41
C THR A 25 13.34 0.08 -7.24
N ALA A 26 12.70 -0.84 -6.53
CA ALA A 26 13.27 -1.56 -5.41
C ALA A 26 12.74 -3.00 -5.41
N GLU A 27 13.53 -3.92 -4.86
CA GLU A 27 13.05 -5.26 -4.54
C GLU A 27 12.04 -5.15 -3.39
N ALA A 28 10.91 -5.83 -3.54
CA ALA A 28 9.89 -5.94 -2.53
C ALA A 28 9.83 -7.37 -2.03
N ARG A 29 10.05 -7.54 -0.72
CA ARG A 29 9.95 -8.82 -0.04
C ARG A 29 8.56 -9.00 0.52
N TYR A 30 7.95 -10.12 0.24
CA TYR A 30 6.60 -10.45 0.71
C TYR A 30 6.66 -11.41 1.89
N SER A 31 5.77 -11.19 2.86
CA SER A 31 5.71 -11.94 4.12
C SER A 31 4.30 -11.91 4.71
N ILE A 32 4.16 -12.39 5.94
CA ILE A 32 2.90 -12.51 6.67
C ILE A 32 3.01 -11.69 7.95
N HIS A 33 2.11 -10.73 8.13
CA HIS A 33 1.94 -10.03 9.40
C HIS A 33 1.08 -10.89 10.34
N PHE A 34 1.70 -11.49 11.36
CA PHE A 34 1.08 -12.51 12.20
C PHE A 34 -0.13 -12.04 13.04
N ASP A 35 -0.26 -10.74 13.33
CA ASP A 35 -1.47 -10.22 13.99
C ASP A 35 -2.73 -10.22 13.09
N PHE A 36 -2.54 -10.31 11.76
CA PHE A 36 -3.64 -10.19 10.78
C PHE A 36 -3.79 -11.41 9.87
N ALA A 37 -2.85 -12.35 9.89
CA ALA A 37 -2.83 -13.52 9.02
C ALA A 37 -1.98 -14.65 9.62
N THR A 38 -2.20 -15.87 9.13
CA THR A 38 -1.46 -17.08 9.51
C THR A 38 -0.67 -17.63 8.32
N THR A 39 0.18 -18.63 8.54
CA THR A 39 0.91 -19.31 7.44
C THR A 39 0.02 -20.05 6.45
N ALA A 40 -1.27 -20.22 6.75
CA ALA A 40 -2.25 -20.78 5.81
C ALA A 40 -2.81 -19.73 4.84
N ASP A 41 -2.66 -18.44 5.16
CA ASP A 41 -3.15 -17.33 4.37
C ASP A 41 -2.11 -16.88 3.31
N PRO A 42 -2.54 -16.22 2.22
CA PRO A 42 -1.62 -15.55 1.30
C PRO A 42 -0.78 -14.49 2.01
N TYR A 43 0.40 -14.18 1.47
CA TYR A 43 1.20 -13.05 1.93
C TYR A 43 0.38 -11.76 1.95
N ASN A 44 0.30 -11.13 3.11
CA ASN A 44 -0.43 -9.89 3.32
C ASN A 44 0.51 -8.72 3.64
N GLU A 45 1.81 -8.93 3.68
CA GLU A 45 2.76 -7.88 4.03
C GLU A 45 3.88 -7.79 3.02
N MET A 46 4.32 -6.56 2.77
CA MET A 46 5.41 -6.25 1.86
C MET A 46 6.35 -5.23 2.47
N ARG A 47 7.65 -5.40 2.24
CA ARG A 47 8.67 -4.40 2.54
C ARG A 47 9.49 -4.11 1.29
N MET A 48 9.60 -2.84 0.91
CA MET A 48 10.55 -2.44 -0.12
C MET A 48 11.94 -2.27 0.49
N GLU A 49 12.92 -2.96 -0.07
CA GLU A 49 14.33 -2.80 0.29
C GLU A 49 14.86 -1.53 -0.38
N ARG A 50 14.85 -0.40 0.34
CA ARG A 50 15.49 0.85 -0.10
C ARG A 50 16.74 1.12 0.72
N SER A 51 17.70 1.83 0.13
CA SER A 51 18.94 2.27 0.79
C SER A 51 18.75 3.34 1.87
N ALA A 52 17.52 3.79 2.13
CA ALA A 52 17.20 4.81 3.12
C ALA A 52 16.67 4.17 4.42
N ASN A 53 17.04 4.73 5.57
CA ASN A 53 16.81 4.18 6.92
C ASN A 53 15.35 4.05 7.38
N ASN A 54 14.35 4.26 6.52
CA ASN A 54 12.93 4.29 6.92
C ASN A 54 12.06 3.35 6.06
N ASN A 55 12.46 2.08 6.01
CA ASN A 55 11.75 1.03 5.28
C ASN A 55 10.60 0.50 6.13
N HIS A 56 9.46 1.21 6.08
CA HIS A 56 8.19 0.73 6.60
C HIS A 56 7.73 -0.54 5.86
N TYR A 57 6.87 -1.28 6.53
CA TYR A 57 6.12 -2.40 6.01
C TYR A 57 4.75 -1.90 5.55
N GLU A 58 4.23 -2.56 4.53
CA GLU A 58 2.90 -2.32 3.98
C GLU A 58 2.07 -3.59 4.15
N THR A 59 1.16 -3.58 5.12
CA THR A 59 0.26 -4.70 5.41
C THR A 59 -1.09 -4.47 4.74
N LEU A 60 -1.53 -5.40 3.90
CA LEU A 60 -2.86 -5.42 3.31
C LEU A 60 -3.87 -5.92 4.36
N LEU A 61 -4.74 -5.03 4.84
CA LEU A 61 -5.80 -5.37 5.80
C LEU A 61 -7.06 -5.89 5.11
N TYR A 62 -7.35 -5.35 3.92
CA TYR A 62 -8.53 -5.73 3.14
C TYR A 62 -8.25 -5.53 1.66
N LYS A 63 -8.81 -6.42 0.83
CA LYS A 63 -8.82 -6.33 -0.64
C LYS A 63 -10.21 -6.66 -1.14
N SER A 64 -10.75 -5.90 -2.08
CA SER A 64 -12.00 -6.29 -2.75
C SER A 64 -11.83 -7.60 -3.53
N ASP A 65 -12.93 -8.33 -3.73
CA ASP A 65 -12.92 -9.63 -4.43
C ASP A 65 -12.37 -9.50 -5.86
N ASP A 66 -12.73 -8.43 -6.56
CA ASP A 66 -12.22 -8.10 -7.89
C ASP A 66 -10.83 -7.43 -7.88
N SER A 67 -10.23 -7.26 -6.70
CA SER A 67 -8.93 -6.65 -6.48
C SER A 67 -8.79 -5.22 -7.01
N LYS A 68 -9.91 -4.50 -7.22
CA LYS A 68 -9.93 -3.09 -7.64
C LYS A 68 -9.54 -2.11 -6.53
N CYS A 69 -9.68 -2.47 -5.26
CA CYS A 69 -9.24 -1.66 -4.14
C CYS A 69 -8.64 -2.49 -3.01
N GLY A 70 -7.84 -1.83 -2.17
CA GLY A 70 -7.33 -2.41 -0.94
C GLY A 70 -7.02 -1.35 0.12
N VAL A 71 -7.15 -1.75 1.38
CA VAL A 71 -6.80 -0.96 2.56
C VAL A 71 -5.50 -1.48 3.13
N PHE A 72 -4.52 -0.60 3.29
CA PHE A 72 -3.18 -0.93 3.72
C PHE A 72 -2.81 -0.20 5.01
N PHE A 73 -2.06 -0.87 5.87
CA PHE A 73 -1.44 -0.31 7.07
C PHE A 73 0.05 -0.12 6.83
N MET A 74 0.53 1.11 6.97
CA MET A 74 1.93 1.47 6.87
C MET A 74 2.53 1.48 8.28
N ASN A 75 3.41 0.53 8.55
CA ASN A 75 3.88 0.23 9.89
C ASN A 75 5.40 -0.01 9.96
N TYR A 76 5.97 -0.08 11.17
CA TYR A 76 7.41 -0.32 11.39
C TYR A 76 7.68 -1.53 12.30
N HIS A 77 6.67 -2.35 12.58
CA HIS A 77 6.68 -3.42 13.61
C HIS A 77 7.38 -3.02 14.93
N ASN A 78 7.29 -1.75 15.34
CA ASN A 78 7.80 -1.33 16.64
C ASN A 78 6.70 -1.48 17.70
N ASP A 79 7.12 -1.86 18.91
CA ASP A 79 6.24 -2.33 19.97
C ASP A 79 5.20 -1.26 20.40
N LEU A 80 3.92 -1.62 20.22
CA LEU A 80 2.74 -1.27 21.01
C LEU A 80 2.43 0.21 21.27
N SER A 81 1.97 0.89 20.23
CA SER A 81 0.94 1.93 20.19
C SER A 81 0.94 2.45 18.75
N MET A 82 -0.16 3.01 18.24
CA MET A 82 -0.10 3.81 17.01
C MET A 82 0.85 5.00 17.23
N ARG A 83 2.16 4.77 17.14
CA ARG A 83 3.21 5.77 17.35
C ARG A 83 3.29 6.66 16.12
N ASP A 84 3.79 7.87 16.37
CA ASP A 84 4.13 8.86 15.38
C ASP A 84 4.78 8.22 14.14
N GLY A 85 4.16 8.40 12.98
CA GLY A 85 4.70 7.96 11.70
C GLY A 85 4.07 6.70 11.11
N THR A 86 3.09 6.05 11.75
CA THR A 86 2.24 5.03 11.09
C THR A 86 1.01 5.68 10.44
N TRP A 87 0.47 5.08 9.37
CA TRP A 87 -0.74 5.58 8.71
C TRP A 87 -1.47 4.48 7.93
N PHE A 88 -2.70 4.76 7.51
CA PHE A 88 -3.48 3.89 6.64
C PHE A 88 -3.60 4.49 5.25
N GLU A 89 -3.65 3.64 4.23
CA GLU A 89 -3.90 4.03 2.84
C GLU A 89 -5.03 3.21 2.24
N LEU A 90 -5.94 3.89 1.56
CA LEU A 90 -6.89 3.28 0.63
C LEU A 90 -6.32 3.44 -0.78
N ARG A 91 -6.00 2.31 -1.42
CA ARG A 91 -5.42 2.29 -2.78
C ARG A 91 -6.41 1.69 -3.76
N LEU A 92 -6.47 2.28 -4.95
CA LEU A 92 -7.31 1.85 -6.06
C LEU A 92 -6.46 1.39 -7.22
N ARG A 93 -6.96 0.42 -7.99
CA ARG A 93 -6.48 0.17 -9.35
C ARG A 93 -6.83 1.37 -10.22
N ASN A 94 -5.96 1.64 -11.19
CA ASN A 94 -6.16 2.76 -12.12
C ASN A 94 -7.50 2.66 -12.88
N SER A 95 -7.93 1.44 -13.20
CA SER A 95 -9.21 1.13 -13.86
C SER A 95 -10.46 1.49 -13.04
N SER A 96 -10.29 1.84 -11.77
CA SER A 96 -11.39 2.06 -10.81
C SER A 96 -11.32 3.43 -10.15
N LEU A 97 -10.44 4.30 -10.66
CA LEU A 97 -10.22 5.62 -10.08
C LEU A 97 -11.40 6.56 -10.29
N GLU A 98 -12.09 6.47 -11.43
CA GLU A 98 -13.30 7.25 -11.71
C GLU A 98 -14.52 6.72 -10.94
N GLU A 99 -14.65 5.39 -10.84
CA GLU A 99 -15.71 4.72 -10.07
C GLU A 99 -15.55 4.95 -8.55
N GLY A 100 -14.30 5.08 -8.09
CA GLY A 100 -13.95 5.16 -6.68
C GLY A 100 -13.79 3.78 -6.01
N PRO A 101 -13.56 3.76 -4.68
CA PRO A 101 -13.46 2.52 -3.92
C PRO A 101 -14.78 1.76 -3.87
N HIS A 102 -14.70 0.43 -3.81
CA HIS A 102 -15.85 -0.39 -3.40
C HIS A 102 -16.30 0.01 -1.99
N ASN A 103 -17.61 -0.05 -1.75
CA ASN A 103 -18.20 0.24 -0.44
C ASN A 103 -17.50 -0.48 0.71
N ASN A 104 -17.11 -1.75 0.53
CA ASN A 104 -16.41 -2.49 1.58
C ASN A 104 -15.00 -1.93 1.87
N CYS A 105 -14.25 -1.51 0.85
CA CYS A 105 -12.97 -0.84 1.08
C CYS A 105 -13.16 0.49 1.82
N SER A 106 -14.20 1.26 1.45
CA SER A 106 -14.54 2.49 2.16
C SER A 106 -14.92 2.23 3.61
N LEU A 107 -15.78 1.24 3.88
CA LEU A 107 -16.21 0.89 5.24
C LEU A 107 -15.03 0.48 6.12
N ILE A 108 -14.12 -0.35 5.61
CA ILE A 108 -12.91 -0.74 6.35
C ILE A 108 -11.98 0.46 6.54
N PHE A 109 -11.82 1.31 5.52
CA PHE A 109 -10.97 2.50 5.62
C PHE A 109 -11.52 3.50 6.65
N ASP A 110 -12.83 3.74 6.65
CA ASP A 110 -13.51 4.60 7.62
C ASP A 110 -13.40 4.03 9.05
N TYR A 111 -13.49 2.70 9.18
CA TYR A 111 -13.30 2.02 10.46
C TYR A 111 -11.90 2.28 11.03
N VAL A 112 -10.84 2.17 10.23
CA VAL A 112 -9.46 2.39 10.70
C VAL A 112 -9.10 3.87 10.83
N LEU A 113 -9.88 4.77 10.24
CA LEU A 113 -9.67 6.22 10.27
C LEU A 113 -10.39 6.95 11.41
N THR A 114 -10.82 6.26 12.46
CA THR A 114 -11.74 6.79 13.49
C THR A 114 -11.38 8.18 14.05
N TYR A 115 -10.12 8.63 13.95
CA TYR A 115 -9.66 9.98 14.33
C TYR A 115 -8.71 10.67 13.33
N GLY A 116 -8.54 10.11 12.12
CA GLY A 116 -7.56 10.57 11.13
C GLY A 116 -8.13 11.61 10.14
N LYS A 117 -7.26 12.48 9.60
CA LYS A 117 -7.62 13.33 8.45
C LYS A 117 -7.25 12.61 7.16
N VAL A 118 -8.25 12.41 6.28
CA VAL A 118 -8.02 11.88 4.93
C VAL A 118 -7.29 12.91 4.09
N ARG A 119 -6.28 12.45 3.33
CA ARG A 119 -5.63 13.22 2.28
C ARG A 119 -5.71 12.45 0.97
N TYR A 120 -6.03 13.15 -0.10
CA TYR A 120 -6.10 12.56 -1.44
C TYR A 120 -4.74 12.72 -2.12
N SER A 121 -4.06 11.61 -2.37
CA SER A 121 -2.73 11.59 -2.98
C SER A 121 -2.75 11.38 -4.50
N TYR A 122 -3.84 10.83 -5.04
CA TYR A 122 -3.98 10.53 -6.47
C TYR A 122 -5.43 10.72 -6.93
N THR A 123 -5.64 11.50 -7.97
CA THR A 123 -6.96 11.83 -8.56
C THR A 123 -7.00 11.44 -10.04
N PRO A 124 -8.19 11.34 -10.68
CA PRO A 124 -8.28 11.09 -12.12
C PRO A 124 -7.41 12.02 -12.98
N SER A 125 -7.31 13.31 -12.61
CA SER A 125 -6.43 14.27 -13.27
C SER A 125 -4.94 13.89 -13.26
N CYS A 126 -4.49 13.06 -12.31
CA CYS A 126 -3.13 12.55 -12.27
C CYS A 126 -2.82 11.53 -13.36
N GLN A 127 -3.83 10.87 -13.96
CA GLN A 127 -3.61 9.90 -15.05
C GLN A 127 -2.98 10.55 -16.29
N CYS A 128 -3.34 11.81 -16.55
CA CYS A 128 -2.80 12.59 -17.67
C CYS A 128 -1.30 12.90 -17.54
N ILE A 129 -0.72 12.76 -16.34
CA ILE A 129 0.71 13.02 -16.10
C ILE A 129 1.58 12.05 -16.92
N PHE A 130 1.13 10.82 -17.15
CA PHE A 130 1.87 9.84 -17.97
C PHE A 130 1.54 9.89 -19.46
N ALA A 131 0.43 10.52 -19.85
CA ALA A 131 -0.01 10.61 -21.25
C ALA A 131 0.88 11.52 -22.10
N GLN A 132 1.62 12.47 -21.50
CA GLN A 132 2.49 13.40 -22.23
C GLN A 132 3.81 12.77 -22.75
N ARG A 133 3.95 11.44 -22.69
CA ARG A 133 5.17 10.70 -23.09
C ARG A 133 4.97 9.71 -24.25
N THR A 134 3.80 9.67 -24.87
CA THR A 134 3.55 8.97 -26.15
C THR A 134 3.56 9.97 -27.29
#